data_AF-A0A5D2MZ07-F1
#
_entry.id   AF-A0A5D2MZ07-F1
#
_cell.length_a   1.000
_cell.length_b   1.000
_cell.length_c   1.000
_cell.angle_alpha   90.00
_cell.angle_beta   90.00
_cell.angle_gamma   90.00
#
_symmetry.space_group_name_H-M   'P 1'
#
loop_
_entity.id
_entity.type
_entity.pdbx_description
1 polymer ?
#
loop_
_entity_poly.entity_id
_entity_poly.type
_entity_poly.pdbx_seq_one_letter_code
_entity_poly.pdbx_strand_id
1 'polypeptide(L)'
;MKLLLPLHFNSSNSTNHRVSSFNEESHVLDNVSDMPESFAEFVFLGATLQLRGVSPVCQPLMDSSGNVLVYNGKIFGGIEVGIDKNDTESLMQSLGNCCSCRSQEHRTTCDFNGQAKGSIVDVLSVIKGPWAIIYWQESSKTLWFGRDAFGRRSLLVHWPTTEDPRFLLSSVSPTSSSLQDSGFEVENGTSGIKFWEELSCGIYSMSVDVKKSDGRFHSEIKKHEWTNAMLKELIEWERDSIEPKPAELNFSHSRTSSAELDINSYSSVLAQNVLTALRESMLRRISLYNIYQAQKETVPVAVLFSGGLDSMIIAALLDKCLDPNYEIDLLNVSFDGESAPDRISAKTGVKELRRVAPLRRWRLVHIDADLSKLTWEKKRVLSLINPANTYMDLNIGIALWLAARGEGWMYEESNNETDEDKRVNYTSRARILLVGSGADEQCAGYGRHKTKYMHDSWLGLHKEMKLDMQRIWKRNLGRDDRCVADSGKEARFPFLDEDIIRMLLDIPLWEIADLDQPSGKGDKKILREVAHMLGLHNAAILPKRSIQFGSRIARESNRKNFGSNRAANQASAGSVVINVQSYFS
;
A
#
# COMPACT_ATOMS: atom_id res chain seq x y z
N MET A 1 -11.85 -8.02 -3.04
CA MET A 1 -11.89 -9.29 -2.27
C MET A 1 -12.87 -9.14 -1.13
N LYS A 2 -13.83 -10.06 -1.00
CA LYS A 2 -14.74 -10.16 0.17
C LYS A 2 -14.94 -11.64 0.55
N LEU A 3 -15.06 -11.91 1.85
CA LEU A 3 -15.57 -13.15 2.42
C LEU A 3 -16.69 -12.81 3.39
N LEU A 4 -17.83 -13.51 3.29
CA LEU A 4 -18.88 -13.51 4.32
C LEU A 4 -19.04 -14.91 4.91
N LEU A 5 -19.07 -14.99 6.23
CA LEU A 5 -19.55 -16.14 6.99
C LEU A 5 -20.90 -15.82 7.65
N PRO A 6 -22.05 -16.08 7.00
CA PRO A 6 -23.32 -16.07 7.72
C PRO A 6 -23.52 -17.36 8.53
N LEU A 7 -23.93 -17.20 9.79
CA LEU A 7 -24.63 -18.25 10.54
C LEU A 7 -26.11 -18.09 10.23
N HIS A 8 -26.69 -19.01 9.44
CA HIS A 8 -28.11 -18.97 9.07
C HIS A 8 -28.87 -20.16 9.64
N PHE A 9 -30.13 -19.90 10.02
CA PHE A 9 -31.20 -20.88 10.07
C PHE A 9 -32.06 -20.66 8.81
N ASN A 10 -32.47 -21.75 8.16
CA ASN A 10 -32.96 -21.80 6.78
C ASN A 10 -34.10 -20.80 6.46
N SER A 11 -34.03 -20.10 5.31
CA SER A 11 -34.99 -20.29 4.20
C SER A 11 -34.65 -19.47 2.94
N SER A 12 -34.76 -20.15 1.80
CA SER A 12 -34.90 -19.66 0.42
C SER A 12 -33.66 -19.34 -0.42
N ASN A 13 -33.76 -19.77 -1.68
CA ASN A 13 -32.72 -19.92 -2.70
C ASN A 13 -32.37 -18.60 -3.39
N SER A 14 -31.08 -18.29 -3.44
CA SER A 14 -30.47 -17.51 -4.52
C SER A 14 -29.10 -18.11 -4.87
N THR A 15 -28.74 -18.04 -6.14
CA THR A 15 -27.53 -18.61 -6.72
C THR A 15 -26.29 -17.83 -6.30
N ASN A 16 -25.76 -18.17 -5.12
CA ASN A 16 -24.40 -17.86 -4.64
C ASN A 16 -23.60 -19.17 -4.60
N HIS A 17 -22.28 -19.12 -4.81
CA HIS A 17 -21.46 -20.33 -4.71
C HIS A 17 -21.20 -20.67 -3.24
N ARG A 18 -21.73 -21.82 -2.83
CA ARG A 18 -21.76 -22.33 -1.46
C ARG A 18 -20.67 -23.38 -1.26
N VAL A 19 -19.83 -23.22 -0.25
CA VAL A 19 -19.07 -24.35 0.32
C VAL A 19 -19.83 -24.79 1.57
N SER A 20 -20.50 -25.94 1.48
CA SER A 20 -21.19 -26.61 2.58
C SER A 20 -20.47 -27.90 2.91
N SER A 21 -19.99 -28.08 4.14
CA SER A 21 -19.50 -29.38 4.60
C SER A 21 -20.68 -30.27 4.96
N PHE A 22 -21.00 -31.27 4.13
CA PHE A 22 -21.95 -32.33 4.47
C PHE A 22 -21.20 -33.57 4.97
N ASN A 23 -21.75 -34.22 6.00
CA ASN A 23 -21.39 -35.59 6.36
C ASN A 23 -22.19 -36.53 5.45
N GLU A 24 -21.56 -37.15 4.45
CA GLU A 24 -22.13 -38.34 3.80
C GLU A 24 -21.49 -39.59 4.40
N GLU A 25 -22.27 -40.28 5.22
CA GLU A 25 -22.26 -41.72 5.60
C GLU A 25 -23.19 -41.79 6.84
N SER A 26 -24.39 -42.38 6.83
CA SER A 26 -24.73 -43.75 6.44
C SER A 26 -26.25 -43.97 6.48
N HIS A 27 -26.73 -44.83 5.59
CA HIS A 27 -27.89 -45.75 5.69
C HIS A 27 -29.18 -45.32 6.42
N VAL A 28 -30.24 -45.28 5.61
CA VAL A 28 -31.67 -45.52 5.92
C VAL A 28 -31.88 -46.22 7.27
N LEU A 29 -32.43 -45.50 8.25
CA LEU A 29 -33.40 -45.99 9.23
C LEU A 29 -34.12 -44.76 9.82
N ASP A 30 -35.42 -44.71 9.58
CA ASP A 30 -36.34 -43.70 10.09
C ASP A 30 -36.34 -43.63 11.62
N ASN A 31 -36.53 -42.41 12.13
CA ASN A 31 -36.67 -41.96 13.51
C ASN A 31 -35.35 -41.60 14.22
N VAL A 32 -35.14 -40.29 14.47
CA VAL A 32 -34.97 -39.67 15.80
C VAL A 32 -34.51 -38.21 15.67
N SER A 33 -35.22 -37.31 16.37
CA SER A 33 -34.89 -35.93 16.80
C SER A 33 -34.53 -34.87 15.74
N ASP A 34 -35.40 -33.86 15.62
CA ASP A 34 -35.08 -32.51 15.15
C ASP A 34 -34.02 -31.87 16.07
N MET A 35 -32.75 -32.19 15.84
CA MET A 35 -31.63 -31.40 16.33
C MET A 35 -31.33 -30.33 15.28
N PRO A 36 -31.23 -29.04 15.63
CA PRO A 36 -30.90 -28.00 14.66
C PRO A 36 -29.50 -28.26 14.07
N GLU A 37 -29.45 -28.64 12.80
CA GLU A 37 -28.18 -28.74 12.06
C GLU A 37 -27.54 -27.35 11.99
N SER A 38 -26.37 -27.22 12.62
CA SER A 38 -25.55 -26.02 12.53
C SER A 38 -24.65 -26.12 11.32
N PHE A 39 -24.84 -25.25 10.32
CA PHE A 39 -23.97 -25.15 9.16
C PHE A 39 -23.23 -23.81 9.14
N ALA A 40 -21.98 -23.85 8.67
CA ALA A 40 -21.21 -22.65 8.35
C ALA A 40 -21.16 -22.50 6.82
N GLU A 41 -21.55 -21.34 6.31
CA GLU A 41 -21.51 -21.03 4.88
C GLU A 41 -20.38 -20.02 4.61
N PHE A 42 -19.48 -20.32 3.67
CA PHE A 42 -18.45 -19.39 3.22
C PHE A 42 -18.81 -18.81 1.85
N VAL A 43 -18.86 -17.48 1.74
CA VAL A 43 -19.13 -16.77 0.48
C VAL A 43 -17.90 -15.98 0.04
N PHE A 44 -17.16 -16.49 -0.96
CA PHE A 44 -15.96 -15.85 -1.50
C PHE A 44 -16.29 -14.99 -2.72
N LEU A 45 -15.78 -13.75 -2.74
CA LEU A 45 -15.95 -12.81 -3.86
C LEU A 45 -14.61 -12.18 -4.26
N GLY A 46 -14.25 -12.37 -5.52
CA GLY A 46 -13.08 -11.76 -6.17
C GLY A 46 -13.48 -10.72 -7.21
N ALA A 47 -12.65 -9.69 -7.36
CA ALA A 47 -12.74 -8.76 -8.48
C ALA A 47 -11.32 -8.58 -9.03
N THR A 48 -11.10 -8.95 -10.29
CA THR A 48 -9.76 -9.04 -10.86
C THR A 48 -9.43 -7.80 -11.70
N LEU A 49 -8.37 -7.08 -11.31
CA LEU A 49 -7.65 -6.18 -12.20
C LEU A 49 -6.47 -6.94 -12.81
N GLN A 50 -6.60 -7.39 -14.05
CA GLN A 50 -5.58 -8.18 -14.72
C GLN A 50 -4.36 -7.31 -15.07
N LEU A 51 -3.20 -7.63 -14.46
CA LEU A 51 -1.93 -6.93 -14.68
C LEU A 51 -0.74 -7.85 -14.97
N ARG A 52 -0.91 -9.17 -14.92
CA ARG A 52 0.15 -10.17 -15.16
C ARG A 52 -0.42 -11.47 -15.73
N GLY A 53 0.27 -12.08 -16.70
CA GLY A 53 -0.12 -13.33 -17.35
C GLY A 53 -0.98 -13.13 -18.60
N VAL A 54 -0.85 -14.01 -19.59
CA VAL A 54 -1.46 -13.83 -20.94
C VAL A 54 -2.98 -14.02 -20.98
N SER A 55 -3.56 -14.68 -19.98
CA SER A 55 -5.00 -14.92 -19.87
C SER A 55 -5.55 -14.37 -18.55
N PRO A 56 -6.77 -13.80 -18.55
CA PRO A 56 -7.40 -13.32 -17.34
C PRO A 56 -7.70 -14.48 -16.38
N VAL A 57 -7.43 -14.27 -15.09
CA VAL A 57 -7.78 -15.23 -14.03
C VAL A 57 -9.03 -14.76 -13.31
N CYS A 58 -10.10 -15.56 -13.40
CA CYS A 58 -11.32 -15.34 -12.62
C CYS A 58 -11.06 -15.68 -11.14
N GLN A 59 -11.58 -14.84 -10.24
CA GLN A 59 -11.51 -15.06 -8.80
C GLN A 59 -12.93 -15.06 -8.20
N PRO A 60 -13.24 -15.92 -7.22
CA PRO A 60 -12.34 -16.86 -6.53
C PRO A 60 -11.78 -17.96 -7.46
N LEU A 61 -10.49 -18.22 -7.35
CA LEU A 61 -9.83 -19.31 -8.08
C LEU A 61 -10.03 -20.60 -7.27
N MET A 62 -10.44 -21.68 -7.93
CA MET A 62 -10.65 -22.97 -7.28
C MET A 62 -9.79 -24.03 -7.98
N ASP A 63 -9.13 -24.88 -7.20
CA ASP A 63 -8.38 -26.02 -7.74
C ASP A 63 -9.22 -27.31 -7.74
N SER A 64 -8.68 -28.39 -8.30
CA SER A 64 -9.36 -29.69 -8.35
C SER A 64 -9.53 -30.37 -6.99
N SER A 65 -8.85 -29.87 -5.95
CA SER A 65 -8.92 -30.40 -4.59
C SER A 65 -9.96 -29.67 -3.74
N GLY A 66 -10.69 -28.71 -4.33
CA GLY A 66 -11.68 -27.88 -3.63
C GLY A 66 -11.07 -26.73 -2.83
N ASN A 67 -9.76 -26.45 -2.96
CA ASN A 67 -9.17 -25.27 -2.35
C ASN A 67 -9.66 -24.02 -3.07
N VAL A 68 -9.86 -22.94 -2.32
CA VAL A 68 -10.37 -21.67 -2.87
C VAL A 68 -9.41 -20.54 -2.53
N LEU A 69 -8.95 -19.78 -3.52
CA LEU A 69 -8.07 -18.63 -3.35
C LEU A 69 -8.74 -17.36 -3.84
N VAL A 70 -8.75 -16.36 -2.98
CA VAL A 70 -8.95 -14.95 -3.36
C VAL A 70 -7.65 -14.22 -3.02
N TYR A 71 -7.06 -13.59 -4.02
CA TYR A 71 -5.75 -12.94 -3.95
C TYR A 71 -5.82 -11.52 -4.51
N ASN A 72 -5.39 -10.55 -3.71
CA ASN A 72 -5.18 -9.17 -4.15
C ASN A 72 -3.72 -8.81 -3.90
N GLY A 73 -2.90 -8.83 -4.95
CA GLY A 73 -1.48 -8.59 -4.80
C GLY A 73 -0.67 -8.73 -6.09
N LYS A 74 0.65 -8.62 -5.91
CA LYS A 74 1.64 -8.81 -6.96
C LYS A 74 2.85 -9.52 -6.38
N ILE A 75 3.23 -10.65 -6.98
CA ILE A 75 4.47 -11.36 -6.63
C ILE A 75 5.60 -10.81 -7.50
N PHE A 76 6.58 -10.15 -6.88
CA PHE A 76 7.80 -9.65 -7.53
C PHE A 76 9.01 -10.55 -7.28
N GLY A 77 8.94 -11.47 -6.32
CA GLY A 77 9.97 -12.47 -6.04
C GLY A 77 9.57 -13.42 -4.92
N GLY A 78 10.48 -14.33 -4.56
CA GLY A 78 10.27 -15.34 -3.50
C GLY A 78 9.56 -16.59 -3.98
N ILE A 79 8.51 -16.44 -4.79
CA ILE A 79 7.87 -17.52 -5.54
C ILE A 79 8.24 -17.36 -7.01
N GLU A 80 8.62 -18.46 -7.66
CA GLU A 80 8.87 -18.46 -9.09
C GLU A 80 7.56 -18.29 -9.86
N VAL A 81 7.50 -17.23 -10.67
CA VAL A 81 6.36 -16.97 -11.55
C VAL A 81 6.92 -16.75 -12.94
N GLY A 82 6.59 -17.65 -13.86
CA GLY A 82 7.02 -17.56 -15.26
C GLY A 82 6.59 -16.25 -15.92
N ILE A 83 7.26 -15.91 -17.02
CA ILE A 83 7.05 -14.66 -17.78
C ILE A 83 5.58 -14.53 -18.24
N ASP A 84 5.01 -15.60 -18.80
CA ASP A 84 3.63 -15.56 -19.31
C ASP A 84 2.58 -16.04 -18.30
N LYS A 85 3.00 -16.37 -17.07
CA LYS A 85 2.13 -16.94 -16.03
C LYS A 85 1.52 -15.85 -15.15
N ASN A 86 0.30 -16.11 -14.69
CA ASN A 86 -0.35 -15.29 -13.68
C ASN A 86 0.15 -15.66 -12.28
N ASP A 87 0.45 -14.66 -11.47
CA ASP A 87 0.94 -14.85 -10.11
C ASP A 87 -0.09 -15.47 -9.17
N THR A 88 -1.39 -15.29 -9.41
CA THR A 88 -2.46 -15.94 -8.64
C THR A 88 -2.48 -17.45 -8.87
N GLU A 89 -2.28 -17.90 -10.11
CA GLU A 89 -2.22 -19.33 -10.45
C GLU A 89 -0.97 -19.98 -9.85
N SER A 90 0.19 -19.33 -9.99
CA SER A 90 1.43 -19.80 -9.37
C SER A 90 1.30 -19.91 -7.85
N LEU A 91 0.67 -18.91 -7.22
CA LEU A 91 0.40 -18.96 -5.77
C LEU A 91 -0.55 -20.10 -5.41
N MET A 92 -1.65 -20.29 -6.15
CA MET A 92 -2.58 -21.40 -5.92
C MET A 92 -1.87 -22.75 -6.00
N GLN A 93 -1.01 -22.94 -7.00
CA GLN A 93 -0.22 -24.16 -7.14
C GLN A 93 0.73 -24.37 -5.95
N SER A 94 1.44 -23.32 -5.51
CA SER A 94 2.32 -23.40 -4.34
C SER A 94 1.55 -23.74 -3.06
N LEU A 95 0.38 -23.13 -2.84
CA LEU A 95 -0.45 -23.37 -1.66
C LEU A 95 -1.12 -24.75 -1.68
N GLY A 96 -1.57 -25.22 -2.84
CA GLY A 96 -2.16 -26.56 -3.01
C GLY A 96 -1.18 -27.70 -2.76
N ASN A 97 0.13 -27.43 -2.90
CA ASN A 97 1.20 -28.38 -2.59
C ASN A 97 1.58 -28.43 -1.10
N CYS A 98 1.06 -27.53 -0.26
CA CYS A 98 1.36 -27.49 1.17
C CYS A 98 0.69 -28.62 1.96
N CYS A 99 1.24 -28.95 3.14
CA CYS A 99 0.63 -29.93 4.03
C CYS A 99 -0.72 -29.49 4.59
N SER A 100 -1.58 -30.48 4.88
CA SER A 100 -2.80 -30.33 5.68
C SER A 100 -2.58 -30.63 7.17
N CYS A 101 -1.33 -30.93 7.54
CA CYS A 101 -0.93 -31.34 8.87
C CYS A 101 -1.10 -30.18 9.88
N ARG A 102 -1.81 -30.44 11.00
CA ARG A 102 -2.08 -29.45 12.05
C ARG A 102 -0.92 -29.29 13.06
N SER A 103 0.15 -30.08 12.94
CA SER A 103 1.28 -30.09 13.87
C SER A 103 2.24 -28.93 13.58
N GLN A 104 2.43 -28.06 14.59
CA GLN A 104 3.43 -26.99 14.56
C GLN A 104 4.88 -27.45 14.74
N GLU A 105 5.14 -28.76 14.79
CA GLU A 105 6.48 -29.29 15.04
C GLU A 105 7.35 -29.39 13.78
N HIS A 106 6.82 -29.09 12.60
CA HIS A 106 7.59 -29.12 11.36
C HIS A 106 8.14 -27.72 11.04
N ARG A 107 9.42 -27.49 11.33
CA ARG A 107 10.11 -26.21 11.07
C ARG A 107 10.45 -25.96 9.60
N THR A 108 10.29 -26.95 8.70
CA THR A 108 10.68 -26.82 7.29
C THR A 108 9.91 -27.73 6.33
N THR A 109 9.63 -28.97 6.70
CA THR A 109 8.98 -29.96 5.83
C THR A 109 8.18 -30.96 6.66
N CYS A 110 6.97 -31.30 6.23
CA CYS A 110 6.26 -32.45 6.76
C CYS A 110 6.50 -33.67 5.86
N ASP A 111 6.75 -34.83 6.46
CA ASP A 111 6.74 -36.13 5.77
C ASP A 111 5.35 -36.75 5.89
N PHE A 112 4.36 -36.13 5.24
CA PHE A 112 3.07 -36.78 5.04
C PHE A 112 3.14 -37.57 3.72
N ASN A 113 3.06 -38.91 3.80
CA ASN A 113 3.22 -39.85 2.68
C ASN A 113 4.61 -39.88 2.00
N GLY A 114 5.70 -39.57 2.72
CA GLY A 114 7.07 -39.70 2.20
C GLY A 114 7.47 -38.64 1.15
N GLN A 115 6.70 -37.55 1.04
CA GLN A 115 7.03 -36.37 0.26
C GLN A 115 7.13 -35.16 1.18
N ALA A 116 8.29 -34.50 1.17
CA ALA A 116 8.53 -33.27 1.91
C ALA A 116 7.62 -32.15 1.37
N LYS A 117 6.51 -31.87 2.07
CA LYS A 117 5.62 -30.74 1.75
C LYS A 117 5.93 -29.55 2.66
N GLY A 118 5.95 -28.35 2.08
CA GLY A 118 6.09 -27.09 2.81
C GLY A 118 4.81 -26.69 3.56
N SER A 119 4.90 -25.65 4.39
CA SER A 119 3.74 -25.07 5.07
C SER A 119 3.19 -23.84 4.32
N ILE A 120 1.91 -23.54 4.54
CA ILE A 120 1.28 -22.30 4.04
C ILE A 120 2.06 -21.06 4.53
N VAL A 121 2.53 -21.09 5.78
CA VAL A 121 3.28 -19.98 6.38
C VAL A 121 4.61 -19.75 5.65
N ASP A 122 5.29 -20.82 5.24
CA ASP A 122 6.56 -20.72 4.49
C ASP A 122 6.35 -20.09 3.12
N VAL A 123 5.36 -20.56 2.38
CA VAL A 123 5.03 -20.02 1.05
C VAL A 123 4.72 -18.53 1.14
N LEU A 124 3.91 -18.11 2.12
CA LEU A 124 3.54 -16.71 2.28
C LEU A 124 4.68 -15.83 2.82
N SER A 125 5.57 -16.40 3.64
CA SER A 125 6.70 -15.66 4.24
C SER A 125 7.80 -15.33 3.23
N VAL A 126 7.91 -16.05 2.12
CA VAL A 126 8.96 -15.78 1.11
C VAL A 126 8.54 -14.76 0.06
N ILE A 127 7.23 -14.47 -0.09
CA ILE A 127 6.73 -13.57 -1.13
C ILE A 127 7.33 -12.17 -0.96
N LYS A 128 8.06 -11.72 -1.99
CA LYS A 128 8.45 -10.32 -2.15
C LYS A 128 7.37 -9.59 -2.95
N GLY A 129 6.80 -8.54 -2.36
CA GLY A 129 5.75 -7.73 -2.99
C GLY A 129 4.46 -7.63 -2.19
N PRO A 130 3.54 -6.76 -2.64
CA PRO A 130 2.32 -6.43 -1.91
C PRO A 130 1.28 -7.57 -2.03
N TRP A 131 0.66 -7.98 -0.93
CA TRP A 131 -0.42 -8.98 -0.99
C TRP A 131 -1.40 -8.92 0.19
N ALA A 132 -2.65 -9.28 -0.10
CA ALA A 132 -3.69 -9.68 0.83
C ALA A 132 -4.32 -10.96 0.30
N ILE A 133 -4.59 -11.93 1.18
CA ILE A 133 -5.13 -13.25 0.78
C ILE A 133 -6.33 -13.66 1.63
N ILE A 134 -7.18 -14.47 1.02
CA ILE A 134 -8.14 -15.36 1.67
C ILE A 134 -8.04 -16.70 0.95
N TYR A 135 -7.66 -17.75 1.66
CA TYR A 135 -7.41 -19.08 1.12
C TYR A 135 -8.10 -20.16 1.96
N TRP A 136 -9.02 -20.90 1.35
CA TRP A 136 -9.63 -22.08 1.94
C TRP A 136 -8.83 -23.33 1.59
N GLN A 137 -8.31 -24.01 2.61
CA GLN A 137 -7.66 -25.30 2.47
C GLN A 137 -8.65 -26.41 2.81
N GLU A 138 -9.16 -27.08 1.78
CA GLU A 138 -10.25 -28.05 1.89
C GLU A 138 -9.86 -29.27 2.72
N SER A 139 -8.66 -29.80 2.47
CA SER A 139 -8.15 -31.02 3.14
C SER A 139 -8.05 -30.91 4.66
N SER A 140 -7.87 -29.72 5.21
CA SER A 140 -7.73 -29.48 6.66
C SER A 140 -8.92 -28.72 7.26
N LYS A 141 -9.86 -28.29 6.41
CA LYS A 141 -10.97 -27.39 6.73
C LYS A 141 -10.48 -26.12 7.43
N THR A 142 -9.46 -25.49 6.84
CA THR A 142 -8.78 -24.33 7.41
C THR A 142 -8.92 -23.13 6.50
N LEU A 143 -9.43 -22.03 7.04
CA LEU A 143 -9.38 -20.72 6.40
C LEU A 143 -8.07 -20.03 6.77
N TRP A 144 -7.26 -19.72 5.78
CA TRP A 144 -6.06 -18.90 5.88
C TRP A 144 -6.35 -17.51 5.34
N PHE A 145 -5.92 -16.47 6.05
CA PHE A 145 -6.09 -15.10 5.60
C PHE A 145 -4.98 -14.22 6.15
N GLY A 146 -4.73 -13.07 5.53
CA GLY A 146 -3.67 -12.21 6.00
C GLY A 146 -3.19 -11.24 4.94
N ARG A 147 -2.10 -10.55 5.28
CA ARG A 147 -1.48 -9.52 4.45
C ARG A 147 0.02 -9.52 4.63
N ASP A 148 0.70 -8.97 3.64
CA ASP A 148 2.15 -8.79 3.64
C ASP A 148 2.67 -7.99 4.85
N ALA A 149 3.95 -8.16 5.15
CA ALA A 149 4.65 -7.59 6.30
C ALA A 149 4.47 -6.08 6.48
N PHE A 150 4.33 -5.33 5.39
CA PHE A 150 4.19 -3.87 5.41
C PHE A 150 2.76 -3.41 5.11
N GLY A 151 1.82 -4.35 4.92
CA GLY A 151 0.41 -4.09 4.69
C GLY A 151 0.16 -3.18 3.49
N ARG A 152 0.80 -3.46 2.36
CA ARG A 152 0.69 -2.65 1.13
C ARG A 152 -0.65 -2.80 0.42
N ARG A 153 -1.39 -3.90 0.64
CA ARG A 153 -2.76 -4.13 0.14
C ARG A 153 -3.75 -4.18 1.28
N SER A 154 -4.85 -3.43 1.23
CA SER A 154 -5.85 -3.40 2.31
C SER A 154 -6.61 -4.72 2.47
N LEU A 155 -6.79 -5.13 3.73
CA LEU A 155 -7.76 -6.14 4.16
C LEU A 155 -8.34 -5.66 5.48
N LEU A 156 -9.64 -5.43 5.48
CA LEU A 156 -10.45 -5.13 6.64
C LEU A 156 -11.05 -6.40 7.21
N VAL A 157 -11.29 -6.36 8.51
CA VAL A 157 -11.93 -7.43 9.25
C VAL A 157 -13.08 -6.88 10.08
N HIS A 158 -14.19 -7.61 10.07
CA HIS A 158 -15.22 -7.53 11.10
C HIS A 158 -15.15 -8.82 11.90
N TRP A 159 -14.86 -8.69 13.20
CA TRP A 159 -14.87 -9.81 14.13
C TRP A 159 -16.31 -10.03 14.62
N PRO A 160 -16.78 -11.29 14.68
CA PRO A 160 -18.11 -11.60 15.18
C PRO A 160 -18.38 -10.97 16.55
N THR A 161 -19.52 -10.32 16.68
CA THR A 161 -20.03 -9.78 17.94
C THR A 161 -21.33 -10.49 18.34
N THR A 162 -21.87 -10.15 19.51
CA THR A 162 -23.21 -10.61 19.92
C THR A 162 -24.32 -10.05 19.04
N GLU A 163 -24.11 -8.89 18.42
CA GLU A 163 -25.09 -8.19 17.59
C GLU A 163 -25.01 -8.61 16.12
N ASP A 164 -23.79 -8.87 15.62
CA ASP A 164 -23.54 -9.40 14.28
C ASP A 164 -22.57 -10.58 14.37
N PRO A 165 -23.05 -11.83 14.28
CA PRO A 165 -22.22 -13.01 14.48
C PRO A 165 -21.38 -13.36 13.24
N ARG A 166 -21.41 -12.54 12.19
CA ARG A 166 -20.70 -12.83 10.94
C ARG A 166 -19.21 -12.52 11.08
N PHE A 167 -18.36 -13.38 10.55
CA PHE A 167 -16.95 -13.04 10.33
C PHE A 167 -16.79 -12.54 8.89
N LEU A 168 -16.30 -11.31 8.74
CA LEU A 168 -16.17 -10.68 7.42
C LEU A 168 -14.73 -10.26 7.17
N LEU A 169 -14.26 -10.53 5.95
CA LEU A 169 -13.00 -9.99 5.43
C LEU A 169 -13.29 -9.23 4.14
N SER A 170 -12.73 -8.03 3.97
CA SER A 170 -12.98 -7.24 2.77
C SER A 170 -11.85 -6.25 2.50
N SER A 171 -11.45 -6.05 1.24
CA SER A 171 -10.48 -4.98 0.92
C SER A 171 -11.02 -3.56 1.14
N VAL A 172 -12.33 -3.38 1.24
CA VAL A 172 -12.99 -2.06 1.42
C VAL A 172 -14.21 -2.18 2.34
N SER A 173 -14.52 -1.14 3.11
CA SER A 173 -15.76 -1.11 3.88
C SER A 173 -16.95 -0.86 2.94
N PRO A 174 -18.13 -1.50 3.12
CA PRO A 174 -19.34 -1.15 2.38
C PRO A 174 -19.81 0.26 2.71
N THR A 175 -20.30 1.01 1.72
CA THR A 175 -20.77 2.39 1.87
C THR A 175 -21.92 2.54 2.87
N SER A 176 -22.76 1.51 3.04
CA SER A 176 -23.85 1.49 4.02
C SER A 176 -23.35 1.42 5.47
N SER A 177 -22.21 0.78 5.73
CA SER A 177 -21.66 0.64 7.10
C SER A 177 -21.06 1.93 7.66
N SER A 178 -20.72 2.90 6.80
CA SER A 178 -20.24 4.22 7.23
C SER A 178 -21.39 5.20 7.55
N LEU A 179 -22.63 4.87 7.12
CA LEU A 179 -23.83 5.69 7.32
C LEU A 179 -24.73 5.15 8.44
N GLN A 180 -24.56 3.88 8.82
CA GLN A 180 -25.24 3.22 9.93
C GLN A 180 -24.34 3.19 11.18
N ASP A 181 -23.76 4.33 11.58
CA ASP A 181 -23.53 4.51 13.02
C ASP A 181 -24.93 4.56 13.62
N SER A 182 -25.38 3.40 14.08
CA SER A 182 -26.71 3.17 14.63
C SER A 182 -26.97 4.21 15.72
N GLY A 183 -28.13 4.88 15.63
CA GLY A 183 -28.60 5.88 16.60
C GLY A 183 -28.91 5.30 17.97
N PHE A 184 -27.90 4.77 18.65
CA PHE A 184 -27.94 4.55 20.09
C PHE A 184 -26.98 5.55 20.73
N GLU A 185 -27.53 6.71 21.09
CA GLU A 185 -26.99 7.52 22.16
C GLU A 185 -27.03 6.68 23.44
N VAL A 186 -25.96 5.94 23.72
CA VAL A 186 -25.70 5.48 25.07
C VAL A 186 -25.01 6.64 25.76
N GLU A 187 -25.78 7.42 26.52
CA GLU A 187 -25.29 8.22 27.63
C GLU A 187 -24.50 7.28 28.57
N ASN A 188 -23.21 7.12 28.31
CA ASN A 188 -22.12 6.84 29.25
C ASN A 188 -20.87 6.35 28.52
N GLY A 189 -19.98 7.30 28.25
CA GLY A 189 -18.56 7.16 27.89
C GLY A 189 -17.92 5.77 27.96
N THR A 190 -18.12 4.96 26.92
CA THR A 190 -17.20 3.88 26.52
C THR A 190 -17.16 3.77 25.00
N SER A 191 -15.94 3.55 24.48
CA SER A 191 -15.55 3.51 23.07
C SER A 191 -16.49 2.65 22.20
N GLY A 192 -17.21 3.28 21.26
CA GLY A 192 -18.02 2.57 20.28
C GLY A 192 -17.20 1.53 19.50
N ILE A 193 -17.69 0.30 19.43
CA ILE A 193 -17.05 -0.79 18.70
C ILE A 193 -17.04 -0.43 17.21
N LYS A 194 -15.85 -0.31 16.62
CA LYS A 194 -15.74 -0.08 15.17
C LYS A 194 -16.07 -1.37 14.44
N PHE A 195 -17.15 -1.36 13.64
CA PHE A 195 -17.57 -2.54 12.88
C PHE A 195 -16.44 -3.10 11.99
N TRP A 196 -15.72 -2.20 11.29
CA TRP A 196 -14.54 -2.56 10.49
C TRP A 196 -13.25 -2.12 11.17
N GLU A 197 -12.28 -3.02 11.18
CA GLU A 197 -10.91 -2.74 11.56
C GLU A 197 -9.96 -3.07 10.41
N GLU A 198 -8.83 -2.36 10.34
CA GLU A 198 -7.77 -2.73 9.40
C GLU A 198 -7.02 -3.93 10.00
N LEU A 199 -7.02 -5.07 9.30
CA LEU A 199 -6.34 -6.27 9.77
C LEU A 199 -4.84 -5.99 9.86
N SER A 200 -4.25 -6.22 11.04
CA SER A 200 -2.81 -6.07 11.22
C SER A 200 -2.01 -7.02 10.35
N CYS A 201 -0.82 -6.61 9.91
CA CYS A 201 0.07 -7.42 9.09
C CYS A 201 0.36 -8.79 9.74
N GLY A 202 0.38 -9.84 8.93
CA GLY A 202 0.60 -11.20 9.39
C GLY A 202 -0.21 -12.25 8.62
N ILE A 203 0.04 -13.50 8.98
CA ILE A 203 -0.65 -14.68 8.49
C ILE A 203 -1.54 -15.21 9.60
N TYR A 204 -2.81 -15.45 9.29
CA TYR A 204 -3.82 -15.94 10.21
C TYR A 204 -4.42 -17.24 9.69
N SER A 205 -4.78 -18.12 10.59
CA SER A 205 -5.55 -19.31 10.27
C SER A 205 -6.70 -19.50 11.24
N MET A 206 -7.76 -20.11 10.74
CA MET A 206 -8.95 -20.47 11.50
C MET A 206 -9.38 -21.86 11.05
N SER A 207 -9.40 -22.81 11.99
CA SER A 207 -9.91 -24.16 11.72
C SER A 207 -11.41 -24.22 11.98
N VAL A 208 -12.14 -24.77 11.03
CA VAL A 208 -13.59 -24.93 11.13
C VAL A 208 -13.86 -26.37 11.57
N ASP A 209 -14.22 -26.56 12.83
CA ASP A 209 -14.61 -27.87 13.35
C ASP A 209 -16.12 -27.91 13.57
N VAL A 210 -16.82 -28.61 12.67
CA VAL A 210 -18.28 -28.74 12.67
C VAL A 210 -18.77 -29.58 13.87
N LYS A 211 -17.87 -30.31 14.56
CA LYS A 211 -18.24 -31.22 15.66
C LYS A 211 -18.48 -30.54 17.01
N LYS A 212 -18.26 -29.22 17.13
CA LYS A 212 -18.33 -28.46 18.42
C LYS A 212 -19.35 -27.30 18.43
N SER A 213 -20.27 -27.23 17.48
CA SER A 213 -21.19 -26.09 17.38
C SER A 213 -22.37 -26.20 18.33
N ASP A 214 -22.31 -25.46 19.44
CA ASP A 214 -23.44 -25.07 20.30
C ASP A 214 -24.21 -23.86 19.75
N GLY A 215 -24.20 -23.68 18.42
CA GLY A 215 -24.75 -22.51 17.74
C GLY A 215 -23.89 -21.23 17.86
N ARG A 216 -22.75 -21.27 18.55
CA ARG A 216 -21.77 -20.17 18.63
C ARG A 216 -20.50 -20.49 17.85
N PHE A 217 -19.98 -19.48 17.17
CA PHE A 217 -18.75 -19.58 16.40
C PHE A 217 -17.52 -19.66 17.32
N HIS A 218 -17.05 -20.88 17.61
CA HIS A 218 -15.94 -21.16 18.53
C HIS A 218 -14.62 -21.54 17.82
N SER A 219 -14.29 -20.91 16.70
CA SER A 219 -12.98 -21.13 16.07
C SER A 219 -11.92 -20.19 16.66
N GLU A 220 -10.87 -20.75 17.25
CA GLU A 220 -9.72 -19.96 17.69
C GLU A 220 -8.97 -19.41 16.47
N ILE A 221 -8.84 -18.09 16.39
CA ILE A 221 -8.03 -17.42 15.38
C ILE A 221 -6.58 -17.48 15.82
N LYS A 222 -5.73 -18.07 14.99
CA LYS A 222 -4.31 -18.16 15.24
C LYS A 222 -3.54 -17.21 14.35
N LYS A 223 -2.74 -16.32 14.94
CA LYS A 223 -1.71 -15.57 14.23
C LYS A 223 -0.43 -16.40 14.18
N HIS A 224 0.19 -16.48 13.01
CA HIS A 224 1.44 -17.21 12.79
C HIS A 224 2.60 -16.25 12.68
N GLU A 225 3.74 -16.68 13.21
CA GLU A 225 5.01 -16.00 13.00
C GLU A 225 5.51 -16.22 11.58
N TRP A 226 6.16 -15.21 11.01
CA TRP A 226 6.87 -15.36 9.75
C TRP A 226 7.94 -16.45 9.86
N THR A 227 8.29 -17.11 8.76
CA THR A 227 9.36 -18.13 8.77
C THR A 227 10.62 -17.67 8.03
N ASN A 228 10.49 -16.71 7.12
CA ASN A 228 11.63 -16.12 6.42
C ASN A 228 12.44 -15.20 7.36
N ALA A 229 13.72 -15.53 7.59
CA ALA A 229 14.60 -14.78 8.49
C ALA A 229 14.81 -13.31 8.06
N MET A 230 15.10 -13.09 6.77
CA MET A 230 15.27 -11.74 6.23
C MET A 230 14.01 -10.89 6.45
N LEU A 231 12.82 -11.45 6.22
CA LEU A 231 11.57 -10.71 6.44
C LEU A 231 11.37 -10.33 7.92
N LYS A 232 11.76 -11.20 8.86
CA LYS A 232 11.69 -10.89 10.30
C LYS A 232 12.56 -9.68 10.65
N GLU A 233 13.81 -9.68 10.20
CA GLU A 233 14.75 -8.57 10.41
C GLU A 233 14.18 -7.25 9.86
N LEU A 234 13.58 -7.28 8.67
CA LEU A 234 12.98 -6.08 8.09
C LEU A 234 11.75 -5.56 8.85
N ILE A 235 10.96 -6.44 9.46
CA ILE A 235 9.77 -6.06 10.25
C ILE A 235 10.19 -5.46 11.60
N GLU A 236 11.24 -5.99 12.21
CA GLU A 236 11.83 -5.40 13.41
C GLU A 236 12.30 -3.98 13.13
N TRP A 237 12.78 -3.72 11.90
CA TRP A 237 13.25 -2.41 11.45
C TRP A 237 14.30 -1.86 12.41
N GLU A 238 15.32 -2.66 12.72
CA GLU A 238 16.47 -2.19 13.49
C GLU A 238 17.62 -1.82 12.57
N ARG A 239 18.37 -0.80 12.97
CA ARG A 239 19.54 -0.31 12.23
C ARG A 239 20.81 -0.79 12.92
N ASP A 240 21.78 -1.20 12.13
CA ASP A 240 23.10 -1.60 12.64
C ASP A 240 23.88 -0.39 13.18
N SER A 241 23.73 0.76 12.53
CA SER A 241 24.49 1.99 12.82
C SER A 241 23.55 3.19 13.03
N ILE A 242 23.17 3.43 14.29
CA ILE A 242 22.27 4.50 14.69
C ILE A 242 23.02 5.81 14.96
N GLU A 243 24.12 5.75 15.71
CA GLU A 243 24.92 6.92 16.10
C GLU A 243 26.41 6.73 15.78
N PRO A 244 27.14 7.79 15.40
CA PRO A 244 28.57 7.69 15.11
C PRO A 244 29.37 7.35 16.37
N LYS A 245 30.25 6.34 16.30
CA LYS A 245 31.15 6.03 17.42
C LYS A 245 32.29 7.07 17.49
N PRO A 246 32.88 7.35 18.67
CA PRO A 246 33.97 8.32 18.81
C PRO A 246 35.18 8.08 17.88
N ALA A 247 35.50 6.82 17.56
CA ALA A 247 36.56 6.48 16.62
C ALA A 247 36.24 6.85 15.16
N GLU A 248 34.96 6.83 14.79
CA GLU A 248 34.44 7.22 13.47
C GLU A 248 34.38 8.76 13.35
N LEU A 249 34.16 9.45 14.47
CA LEU A 249 34.24 10.92 14.54
C LEU A 249 35.69 11.43 14.37
N ASN A 250 36.71 10.70 14.81
CA ASN A 250 38.12 11.10 14.66
C ASN A 250 38.65 11.06 13.21
N PHE A 251 38.02 10.26 12.33
CA PHE A 251 38.24 10.34 10.88
C PHE A 251 37.71 11.65 10.28
N SER A 252 36.72 12.27 10.92
CA SER A 252 36.09 13.50 10.44
C SER A 252 36.75 14.80 10.94
N HIS A 253 37.59 14.76 11.97
CA HIS A 253 38.13 15.95 12.65
C HIS A 253 39.65 16.17 12.48
N SER A 254 40.42 15.19 12.01
CA SER A 254 41.85 15.36 11.69
C SER A 254 42.07 15.71 10.21
N ARG A 255 41.61 16.90 9.78
CA ARG A 255 41.50 17.25 8.36
C ARG A 255 42.81 17.78 7.77
N THR A 256 43.49 16.93 6.99
CA THR A 256 44.36 17.32 5.87
C THR A 256 43.60 17.09 4.55
N SER A 257 43.88 17.91 3.54
CA SER A 257 43.15 18.04 2.26
C SER A 257 43.04 16.78 1.39
N SER A 258 43.69 15.67 1.75
CA SER A 258 43.61 14.39 1.03
C SER A 258 42.44 13.50 1.46
N ALA A 259 41.90 13.65 2.67
CA ALA A 259 40.83 12.78 3.20
C ALA A 259 39.40 13.19 2.76
N GLU A 260 39.19 14.42 2.29
CA GLU A 260 37.89 14.87 1.77
C GLU A 260 37.51 14.18 0.44
N LEU A 261 38.49 13.73 -0.34
CA LEU A 261 38.26 12.96 -1.58
C LEU A 261 37.75 11.55 -1.28
N ASP A 262 38.28 10.89 -0.25
CA ASP A 262 37.89 9.52 0.11
C ASP A 262 36.50 9.44 0.77
N ILE A 263 36.11 10.44 1.57
CA ILE A 263 34.77 10.49 2.19
C ILE A 263 33.69 10.83 1.17
N ASN A 264 33.95 11.80 0.27
CA ASN A 264 33.04 12.09 -0.84
C ASN A 264 32.91 10.90 -1.79
N SER A 265 33.98 10.11 -1.96
CA SER A 265 33.95 8.83 -2.67
C SER A 265 33.02 7.82 -1.98
N TYR A 266 33.13 7.66 -0.65
CA TYR A 266 32.30 6.71 0.09
C TYR A 266 30.80 7.05 0.10
N SER A 267 30.42 8.30 0.42
CA SER A 267 29.00 8.71 0.38
C SER A 267 28.44 8.60 -1.04
N SER A 268 29.23 8.95 -2.06
CA SER A 268 28.87 8.73 -3.48
C SER A 268 28.65 7.24 -3.80
N VAL A 269 29.46 6.32 -3.25
CA VAL A 269 29.25 4.87 -3.42
C VAL A 269 27.95 4.40 -2.77
N LEU A 270 27.61 4.89 -1.57
CA LEU A 270 26.35 4.55 -0.91
C LEU A 270 25.14 5.05 -1.73
N ALA A 271 25.19 6.29 -2.22
CA ALA A 271 24.16 6.83 -3.10
C ALA A 271 24.05 6.04 -4.41
N GLN A 272 25.17 5.61 -4.99
CA GLN A 272 25.17 4.76 -6.18
C GLN A 272 24.52 3.39 -5.92
N ASN A 273 24.76 2.80 -4.75
CA ASN A 273 24.13 1.54 -4.36
C ASN A 273 22.62 1.70 -4.23
N VAL A 274 22.15 2.77 -3.56
CA VAL A 274 20.73 3.10 -3.44
C VAL A 274 20.09 3.34 -4.82
N LEU A 275 20.77 4.09 -5.69
CA LEU A 275 20.32 4.32 -7.07
C LEU A 275 20.17 3.00 -7.84
N THR A 276 21.14 2.10 -7.70
CA THR A 276 21.13 0.78 -8.37
C THR A 276 19.98 -0.07 -7.85
N ALA A 277 19.81 -0.16 -6.52
CA ALA A 277 18.71 -0.92 -5.94
C ALA A 277 17.34 -0.33 -6.32
N LEU A 278 17.21 1.00 -6.39
CA LEU A 278 15.96 1.64 -6.81
C LEU A 278 15.65 1.33 -8.27
N ARG A 279 16.66 1.29 -9.14
CA ARG A 279 16.52 0.86 -10.53
C ARG A 279 15.99 -0.57 -10.62
N GLU A 280 16.55 -1.50 -9.84
CA GLU A 280 16.09 -2.89 -9.80
C GLU A 280 14.67 -3.03 -9.24
N SER A 281 14.35 -2.29 -8.18
CA SER A 281 13.00 -2.20 -7.62
C SER A 281 11.98 -1.69 -8.64
N MET A 282 12.37 -0.69 -9.44
CA MET A 282 11.57 -0.14 -10.54
C MET A 282 11.37 -1.18 -11.64
N LEU A 283 12.43 -1.84 -12.12
CA LEU A 283 12.35 -2.87 -13.17
C LEU A 283 11.37 -3.99 -12.79
N ARG A 284 11.41 -4.50 -11.55
CA ARG A 284 10.43 -5.49 -11.06
C ARG A 284 8.99 -4.95 -11.10
N ARG A 285 8.79 -3.70 -10.68
CA ARG A 285 7.49 -3.01 -10.62
C ARG A 285 6.97 -2.52 -11.96
N ILE A 286 7.76 -2.57 -13.01
CA ILE A 286 7.30 -2.24 -14.36
C ILE A 286 7.51 -3.39 -15.33
N SER A 287 7.83 -4.59 -14.83
CA SER A 287 7.84 -5.78 -15.66
C SER A 287 6.42 -6.03 -16.17
N LEU A 288 6.16 -5.51 -17.37
CA LEU A 288 4.90 -5.59 -18.08
C LEU A 288 4.97 -6.84 -18.94
N TYR A 289 4.53 -7.95 -18.38
CA TYR A 289 4.35 -9.18 -19.15
C TYR A 289 3.35 -8.93 -20.30
N ASN A 290 3.42 -9.76 -21.34
CA ASN A 290 2.86 -9.61 -22.70
C ASN A 290 1.41 -9.10 -22.87
N ILE A 291 0.63 -8.90 -21.81
CA ILE A 291 -0.70 -8.24 -21.79
C ILE A 291 -0.68 -6.91 -22.53
N TYR A 292 0.35 -6.08 -22.32
CA TYR A 292 0.42 -4.74 -22.91
C TYR A 292 1.06 -4.72 -24.31
N GLN A 293 1.70 -5.81 -24.74
CA GLN A 293 2.24 -5.90 -26.11
C GLN A 293 1.13 -6.04 -27.16
N ALA A 294 -0.06 -6.53 -26.78
CA ALA A 294 -1.22 -6.63 -27.66
C ALA A 294 -1.91 -5.28 -27.96
N GLN A 295 -1.65 -4.23 -27.16
CA GLN A 295 -2.23 -2.89 -27.34
C GLN A 295 -1.11 -1.84 -27.42
N LYS A 296 -0.54 -1.69 -28.63
CA LYS A 296 0.56 -0.74 -28.95
C LYS A 296 0.30 0.73 -28.56
N GLU A 297 -0.93 1.11 -28.23
CA GLU A 297 -1.34 2.51 -28.01
C GLU A 297 -1.57 2.91 -26.54
N THR A 298 -1.43 1.99 -25.57
CA THR A 298 -1.71 2.32 -24.16
C THR A 298 -0.46 2.67 -23.38
N VAL A 299 -0.49 3.80 -22.65
CA VAL A 299 0.53 4.06 -21.62
C VAL A 299 0.29 3.13 -20.44
N PRO A 300 1.26 2.24 -20.13
CA PRO A 300 1.03 1.18 -19.16
C PRO A 300 1.17 1.67 -17.71
N VAL A 301 1.95 2.74 -17.50
CA VAL A 301 2.40 3.20 -16.18
C VAL A 301 2.29 4.72 -16.08
N ALA A 302 1.82 5.21 -14.94
CA ALA A 302 1.83 6.63 -14.57
C ALA A 302 2.51 6.83 -13.21
N VAL A 303 2.91 8.06 -12.92
CA VAL A 303 3.48 8.45 -11.63
C VAL A 303 2.51 9.40 -10.92
N LEU A 304 2.22 9.16 -9.64
CA LEU A 304 1.62 10.19 -8.79
C LEU A 304 2.68 11.26 -8.52
N PHE A 305 2.54 12.40 -9.18
CA PHE A 305 3.66 13.31 -9.43
C PHE A 305 3.43 14.68 -8.80
N SER A 306 4.21 15.01 -7.76
CA SER A 306 4.18 16.33 -7.11
C SER A 306 5.30 17.27 -7.59
N GLY A 307 6.26 16.74 -8.36
CA GLY A 307 7.53 17.43 -8.64
C GLY A 307 8.47 17.53 -7.43
N GLY A 308 8.12 16.91 -6.30
CA GLY A 308 9.03 16.74 -5.17
C GLY A 308 10.04 15.61 -5.41
N LEU A 309 11.09 15.59 -4.60
CA LEU A 309 12.25 14.70 -4.68
C LEU A 309 11.90 13.26 -5.08
N ASP A 310 10.99 12.63 -4.34
CA ASP A 310 10.69 11.20 -4.49
C ASP A 310 10.04 10.89 -5.84
N SER A 311 9.02 11.68 -6.22
CA SER A 311 8.32 11.51 -7.49
C SER A 311 9.20 11.84 -8.69
N MET A 312 10.17 12.75 -8.51
CA MET A 312 11.17 13.11 -9.53
C MET A 312 12.19 11.98 -9.74
N ILE A 313 12.69 11.37 -8.66
CA ILE A 313 13.56 10.19 -8.73
C ILE A 313 12.85 9.03 -9.43
N ILE A 314 11.60 8.74 -9.04
CA ILE A 314 10.78 7.70 -9.68
C ILE A 314 10.59 7.99 -11.17
N ALA A 315 10.23 9.22 -11.54
CA ALA A 315 10.05 9.60 -12.93
C ALA A 315 11.35 9.43 -13.73
N ALA A 316 12.46 9.98 -13.27
CA ALA A 316 13.75 9.86 -13.95
C ALA A 316 14.24 8.40 -14.06
N LEU A 317 13.97 7.55 -13.08
CA LEU A 317 14.25 6.12 -13.17
C LEU A 317 13.34 5.40 -14.16
N LEU A 318 12.07 5.81 -14.26
CA LEU A 318 11.13 5.22 -15.21
C LEU A 318 11.60 5.40 -16.66
N ASP A 319 12.21 6.54 -16.98
CA ASP A 319 12.84 6.74 -18.30
C ASP A 319 13.91 5.68 -18.61
N LYS A 320 14.72 5.30 -17.62
CA LYS A 320 15.82 4.33 -17.78
C LYS A 320 15.35 2.87 -17.79
N CYS A 321 14.13 2.61 -17.35
CA CYS A 321 13.61 1.26 -17.14
C CYS A 321 12.50 0.89 -18.13
N LEU A 322 11.69 1.85 -18.59
CA LEU A 322 10.57 1.62 -19.50
C LEU A 322 11.03 1.77 -20.96
N ASP A 323 10.48 0.97 -21.87
CA ASP A 323 10.72 1.11 -23.31
C ASP A 323 10.48 2.58 -23.73
N PRO A 324 11.42 3.22 -24.47
CA PRO A 324 11.29 4.60 -24.94
C PRO A 324 10.05 4.88 -25.80
N ASN A 325 9.46 3.87 -26.42
CA ASN A 325 8.23 4.00 -27.22
C ASN A 325 6.99 4.31 -26.37
N TYR A 326 7.01 3.97 -25.08
CA TYR A 326 5.91 4.31 -24.18
C TYR A 326 6.07 5.71 -23.60
N GLU A 327 4.99 6.47 -23.64
CA GLU A 327 4.90 7.77 -22.99
C GLU A 327 4.69 7.58 -21.47
N ILE A 328 5.01 8.61 -20.67
CA ILE A 328 4.85 8.55 -19.21
C ILE A 328 3.89 9.64 -18.76
N ASP A 329 2.79 9.23 -18.12
CA ASP A 329 1.84 10.15 -17.51
C ASP A 329 2.27 10.55 -16.11
N LEU A 330 2.32 11.85 -15.86
CA LEU A 330 2.65 12.46 -14.57
C LEU A 330 1.38 13.10 -14.02
N LEU A 331 0.78 12.48 -13.01
CA LEU A 331 -0.54 12.86 -12.50
C LEU A 331 -0.38 13.82 -11.33
N ASN A 332 -0.73 15.10 -11.53
CA ASN A 332 -0.60 16.14 -10.51
C ASN A 332 -1.96 16.77 -10.17
N VAL A 333 -2.36 16.59 -8.91
CA VAL A 333 -3.62 17.11 -8.36
C VAL A 333 -3.43 18.46 -7.69
N SER A 334 -4.38 19.38 -7.91
CA SER A 334 -4.36 20.73 -7.34
C SER A 334 -5.76 21.21 -6.98
N PHE A 335 -5.87 21.91 -5.86
CA PHE A 335 -7.08 22.60 -5.39
C PHE A 335 -6.96 24.13 -5.48
N ASP A 336 -5.88 24.61 -6.10
CA ASP A 336 -5.55 26.03 -6.22
C ASP A 336 -4.93 26.34 -7.59
N GLY A 337 -5.21 25.48 -8.58
CA GLY A 337 -4.66 25.54 -9.94
C GLY A 337 -3.15 25.77 -9.95
N GLU A 338 -2.74 26.81 -10.64
CA GLU A 338 -1.34 27.26 -10.83
C GLU A 338 -0.66 27.79 -9.56
N SER A 339 -1.44 28.12 -8.52
CA SER A 339 -0.91 28.63 -7.25
C SER A 339 -0.60 27.53 -6.23
N ALA A 340 -0.98 26.28 -6.53
CA ALA A 340 -0.66 25.15 -5.67
C ALA A 340 0.85 24.86 -5.71
N PRO A 341 1.52 24.73 -4.55
CA PRO A 341 2.95 24.49 -4.52
C PRO A 341 3.38 23.22 -5.27
N ASP A 342 2.60 22.14 -5.22
CA ASP A 342 2.91 20.93 -5.98
C ASP A 342 2.70 21.11 -7.49
N ARG A 343 1.79 22.00 -7.93
CA ARG A 343 1.65 22.34 -9.36
C ARG A 343 2.88 23.07 -9.88
N ILE A 344 3.37 24.04 -9.12
CA ILE A 344 4.57 24.83 -9.44
C ILE A 344 5.80 23.90 -9.51
N SER A 345 5.99 23.07 -8.49
CA SER A 345 7.07 22.09 -8.46
C SER A 345 6.95 21.07 -9.59
N ALA A 346 5.75 20.58 -9.90
CA ALA A 346 5.55 19.64 -11.00
C ALA A 346 5.90 20.24 -12.37
N LYS A 347 5.48 21.48 -12.66
CA LYS A 347 5.85 22.17 -13.90
C LYS A 347 7.36 22.34 -14.04
N THR A 348 8.01 22.76 -12.96
CA THR A 348 9.47 22.93 -12.92
C THR A 348 10.18 21.57 -13.08
N GLY A 349 9.66 20.55 -12.41
CA GLY A 349 10.16 19.18 -12.48
C GLY A 349 10.07 18.59 -13.88
N VAL A 350 8.97 18.83 -14.62
CA VAL A 350 8.85 18.35 -16.01
C VAL A 350 9.86 19.02 -16.93
N LYS A 351 10.12 20.32 -16.76
CA LYS A 351 11.20 21.00 -17.50
C LYS A 351 12.57 20.37 -17.20
N GLU A 352 12.82 20.03 -15.94
CA GLU A 352 14.05 19.33 -15.55
C GLU A 352 14.14 17.91 -16.12
N LEU A 353 13.05 17.13 -16.09
CA LEU A 353 12.98 15.80 -16.67
C LEU A 353 13.23 15.83 -18.18
N ARG A 354 12.67 16.80 -18.91
CA ARG A 354 12.93 16.99 -20.35
C ARG A 354 14.39 17.33 -20.64
N ARG A 355 15.07 18.06 -19.75
CA ARG A 355 16.51 18.32 -19.88
C ARG A 355 17.34 17.05 -19.67
N VAL A 356 16.99 16.22 -18.69
CA VAL A 356 17.72 14.99 -18.34
C VAL A 356 17.44 13.86 -19.33
N ALA A 357 16.20 13.77 -19.83
CA ALA A 357 15.71 12.73 -20.73
C ALA A 357 14.96 13.37 -21.91
N PRO A 358 15.67 13.98 -22.88
CA PRO A 358 15.06 14.77 -23.96
C PRO A 358 14.28 13.93 -24.97
N LEU A 359 14.58 12.64 -25.08
CA LEU A 359 13.88 11.73 -25.99
C LEU A 359 12.57 11.17 -25.39
N ARG A 360 12.35 11.34 -24.08
CA ARG A 360 11.17 10.82 -23.40
C ARG A 360 10.00 11.76 -23.52
N ARG A 361 8.83 11.20 -23.85
CA ARG A 361 7.57 11.93 -23.86
C ARG A 361 6.95 11.95 -22.47
N TRP A 362 7.12 13.07 -21.78
CA TRP A 362 6.52 13.35 -20.47
C TRP A 362 5.17 14.06 -20.64
N ARG A 363 4.11 13.46 -20.11
CA ARG A 363 2.74 14.01 -20.17
C ARG A 363 2.29 14.45 -18.79
N LEU A 364 2.41 15.75 -18.51
CA LEU A 364 1.90 16.32 -17.26
C LEU A 364 0.39 16.48 -17.32
N VAL A 365 -0.33 15.72 -16.51
CA VAL A 365 -1.79 15.79 -16.42
C VAL A 365 -2.18 16.69 -15.24
N HIS A 366 -2.88 17.77 -15.55
CA HIS A 366 -3.37 18.75 -14.61
C HIS A 366 -4.76 18.38 -14.10
N ILE A 367 -4.79 17.78 -12.92
CA ILE A 367 -6.02 17.37 -12.24
C ILE A 367 -6.42 18.49 -11.28
N ASP A 368 -7.14 19.48 -11.80
CA ASP A 368 -7.61 20.62 -11.01
C ASP A 368 -8.98 20.31 -10.40
N ALA A 369 -9.13 20.53 -9.10
CA ALA A 369 -10.33 20.18 -8.36
C ALA A 369 -10.81 21.34 -7.48
N ASP A 370 -12.12 21.48 -7.36
CA ASP A 370 -12.76 22.48 -6.49
C ASP A 370 -13.45 21.75 -5.33
N LEU A 371 -12.88 21.88 -4.13
CA LEU A 371 -13.36 21.16 -2.94
C LEU A 371 -14.83 21.48 -2.63
N SER A 372 -15.35 22.65 -3.03
CA SER A 372 -16.75 23.01 -2.80
C SER A 372 -17.73 22.18 -3.64
N LYS A 373 -17.30 21.69 -4.81
CA LYS A 373 -18.11 20.93 -5.77
C LYS A 373 -18.07 19.41 -5.56
N LEU A 374 -17.16 18.92 -4.72
CA LEU A 374 -16.94 17.50 -4.46
C LEU A 374 -17.88 16.95 -3.38
N THR A 375 -19.19 16.88 -3.64
CA THR A 375 -20.15 16.38 -2.64
C THR A 375 -20.20 14.86 -2.60
N TRP A 376 -20.38 14.23 -3.76
CA TRP A 376 -20.49 12.78 -3.86
C TRP A 376 -19.14 12.10 -3.66
N GLU A 377 -18.08 12.70 -4.20
CA GLU A 377 -16.70 12.23 -4.08
C GLU A 377 -16.28 12.17 -2.61
N LYS A 378 -16.65 13.17 -1.80
CA LYS A 378 -16.40 13.14 -0.35
C LYS A 378 -17.08 11.95 0.31
N LYS A 379 -18.35 11.68 -0.01
CA LYS A 379 -19.09 10.52 0.54
C LYS A 379 -18.41 9.21 0.15
N ARG A 380 -18.03 9.08 -1.12
CA ARG A 380 -17.34 7.88 -1.61
C ARG A 380 -15.98 7.70 -0.95
N VAL A 381 -15.15 8.73 -0.94
CA VAL A 381 -13.81 8.67 -0.33
C VAL A 381 -13.88 8.41 1.17
N LEU A 382 -14.85 8.98 1.88
CA LEU A 382 -15.03 8.71 3.31
C LEU A 382 -15.27 7.22 3.60
N SER A 383 -16.05 6.55 2.74
CA SER A 383 -16.23 5.08 2.80
C SER A 383 -14.94 4.32 2.44
N LEU A 384 -14.16 4.82 1.48
CA LEU A 384 -12.89 4.19 1.07
C LEU A 384 -11.80 4.29 2.15
N ILE A 385 -11.74 5.39 2.90
CA ILE A 385 -10.71 5.58 3.94
C ILE A 385 -11.03 4.86 5.26
N ASN A 386 -12.30 4.53 5.53
CA ASN A 386 -12.73 3.83 6.74
C ASN A 386 -11.93 2.54 6.95
N PRO A 387 -11.27 2.28 8.09
CA PRO A 387 -11.63 2.80 9.41
C PRO A 387 -10.94 4.11 9.81
N ALA A 388 -10.11 4.67 8.92
CA ALA A 388 -9.59 6.01 9.09
C ALA A 388 -10.72 7.03 8.91
N ASN A 389 -10.75 8.06 9.74
CA ASN A 389 -11.91 8.94 9.86
C ASN A 389 -11.55 10.36 10.30
N THR A 390 -10.31 10.80 10.10
CA THR A 390 -9.91 12.18 10.40
C THR A 390 -9.99 13.08 9.17
N TYR A 391 -10.00 14.41 9.38
CA TYR A 391 -9.88 15.37 8.27
C TYR A 391 -8.57 15.20 7.49
N MET A 392 -7.46 14.80 8.15
CA MET A 392 -6.21 14.51 7.45
C MET A 392 -6.37 13.32 6.52
N ASP A 393 -6.99 12.23 7.00
CA ASP A 393 -7.22 11.02 6.21
C ASP A 393 -8.12 11.34 5.00
N LEU A 394 -9.19 12.11 5.20
CA LEU A 394 -10.10 12.51 4.12
C LEU A 394 -9.39 13.42 3.10
N ASN A 395 -8.62 14.41 3.55
CA ASN A 395 -7.89 15.31 2.65
C ASN A 395 -6.86 14.56 1.80
N ILE A 396 -6.09 13.65 2.42
CA ILE A 396 -5.12 12.82 1.69
C ILE A 396 -5.86 11.87 0.74
N GLY A 397 -6.92 11.20 1.22
CA GLY A 397 -7.73 10.27 0.42
C GLY A 397 -8.34 10.93 -0.81
N ILE A 398 -8.91 12.13 -0.69
CA ILE A 398 -9.51 12.85 -1.83
C ILE A 398 -8.43 13.21 -2.85
N ALA A 399 -7.30 13.75 -2.40
CA ALA A 399 -6.21 14.12 -3.30
C ALA A 399 -5.67 12.89 -4.06
N LEU A 400 -5.44 11.77 -3.37
CA LEU A 400 -5.00 10.52 -3.99
C LEU A 400 -6.05 9.95 -4.94
N TRP A 401 -7.32 9.94 -4.54
CA TRP A 401 -8.42 9.41 -5.34
C TRP A 401 -8.59 10.17 -6.65
N LEU A 402 -8.59 11.51 -6.60
CA LEU A 402 -8.64 12.36 -7.80
C LEU A 402 -7.40 12.17 -8.67
N ALA A 403 -6.21 12.15 -8.06
CA ALA A 403 -4.97 11.92 -8.80
C ALA A 403 -4.98 10.56 -9.51
N ALA A 404 -5.48 9.51 -8.83
CA ALA A 404 -5.56 8.17 -9.37
C ALA A 404 -6.52 8.07 -10.56
N ARG A 405 -7.66 8.77 -10.56
CA ARG A 405 -8.56 8.81 -11.73
C ARG A 405 -7.82 9.27 -13.00
N GLY A 406 -6.90 10.22 -12.86
CA GLY A 406 -6.08 10.69 -13.96
C GLY A 406 -6.88 11.48 -15.01
N GLU A 407 -8.05 12.00 -14.63
CA GLU A 407 -8.91 12.86 -15.43
C GLU A 407 -8.52 14.31 -15.20
N GLY A 408 -8.08 15.00 -16.24
CA GLY A 408 -7.61 16.37 -16.13
C GLY A 408 -7.26 16.98 -17.47
N TRP A 409 -6.29 17.88 -17.47
CA TRP A 409 -5.92 18.66 -18.64
C TRP A 409 -4.46 18.48 -18.98
N MET A 410 -4.15 18.44 -20.28
CA MET A 410 -2.80 18.54 -20.79
C MET A 410 -2.63 19.85 -21.55
N TYR A 411 -1.42 20.37 -21.56
CA TYR A 411 -1.04 21.51 -22.37
C TYR A 411 -0.14 20.98 -23.48
N GLU A 412 -0.60 21.12 -24.72
CA GLU A 412 0.23 20.85 -25.90
C GLU A 412 1.14 22.06 -26.10
N GLU A 413 2.45 21.83 -26.03
CA GLU A 413 3.42 22.89 -26.31
C GLU A 413 3.32 23.27 -27.79
N SER A 414 2.96 24.52 -28.03
CA SER A 414 3.02 25.15 -29.34
C SER A 414 4.49 25.29 -29.76
N ASN A 415 4.85 24.85 -30.97
CA ASN A 415 6.18 25.11 -31.54
C ASN A 415 6.43 26.59 -31.90
N ASN A 416 5.41 27.46 -31.75
CA ASN A 416 5.46 28.87 -32.10
C ASN A 416 5.25 29.74 -30.86
N GLU A 417 6.15 30.69 -30.61
CA GLU A 417 6.14 31.63 -29.47
C GLU A 417 4.91 32.57 -29.41
N THR A 418 3.99 32.47 -30.38
CA THR A 418 2.83 33.36 -30.55
C THR A 418 1.47 32.70 -30.35
N ASP A 419 1.41 31.38 -30.16
CA ASP A 419 0.16 30.65 -29.94
C ASP A 419 0.01 30.29 -28.45
N GLU A 420 -1.17 30.56 -27.87
CA GLU A 420 -1.47 30.15 -26.50
C GLU A 420 -1.42 28.61 -26.38
N ASP A 421 -0.77 28.09 -25.32
CA ASP A 421 -0.70 26.65 -25.06
C ASP A 421 -2.09 26.03 -25.12
N LYS A 422 -2.30 25.13 -26.08
CA LYS A 422 -3.61 24.52 -26.28
C LYS A 422 -3.89 23.56 -25.13
N ARG A 423 -4.90 23.91 -24.32
CA ARG A 423 -5.38 23.06 -23.22
C ARG A 423 -6.34 22.00 -23.76
N VAL A 424 -5.97 20.73 -23.60
CA VAL A 424 -6.75 19.57 -24.07
C VAL A 424 -7.21 18.72 -22.89
N ASN A 425 -8.47 18.30 -22.90
CA ASN A 425 -8.98 17.35 -21.89
C ASN A 425 -8.35 15.98 -22.11
N TYR A 426 -7.84 15.37 -21.04
CA TYR A 426 -7.09 14.13 -21.11
C TYR A 426 -7.45 13.20 -19.93
N THR A 427 -7.52 11.90 -20.21
CA THR A 427 -7.69 10.86 -19.19
C THR A 427 -6.60 9.82 -19.32
N SER A 428 -5.80 9.68 -18.27
CA SER A 428 -4.74 8.68 -18.23
C SER A 428 -5.32 7.26 -18.21
N ARG A 429 -4.94 6.46 -19.22
CA ARG A 429 -5.30 5.03 -19.33
C ARG A 429 -4.38 4.09 -18.55
N ALA A 430 -3.36 4.63 -17.87
CA ALA A 430 -2.43 3.84 -17.09
C ALA A 430 -3.15 3.07 -15.99
N ARG A 431 -2.90 1.76 -15.90
CA ARG A 431 -3.45 0.90 -14.84
C ARG A 431 -2.50 0.74 -13.66
N ILE A 432 -1.23 1.10 -13.83
CA ILE A 432 -0.21 1.03 -12.78
C ILE A 432 0.18 2.46 -12.40
N LEU A 433 0.11 2.76 -11.11
CA LEU A 433 0.55 4.04 -10.54
C LEU A 433 1.77 3.81 -9.66
N LEU A 434 2.88 4.46 -9.99
CA LEU A 434 4.06 4.49 -9.13
C LEU A 434 3.93 5.62 -8.11
N VAL A 435 4.19 5.29 -6.84
CA VAL A 435 3.98 6.19 -5.70
C VAL A 435 5.25 6.26 -4.85
N GLY A 436 5.63 7.47 -4.43
CA GLY A 436 6.82 7.74 -3.62
C GLY A 436 6.70 7.37 -2.13
N SER A 437 5.58 6.78 -1.69
CA SER A 437 5.36 6.39 -0.29
C SER A 437 6.45 5.43 0.19
N GLY A 438 6.91 5.61 1.44
CA GLY A 438 8.02 4.87 2.04
C GLY A 438 9.33 5.66 2.05
N ALA A 439 9.52 6.62 1.14
CA ALA A 439 10.76 7.41 1.10
C ALA A 439 10.91 8.34 2.32
N ASP A 440 9.82 8.98 2.75
CA ASP A 440 9.85 9.90 3.89
C ASP A 440 10.11 9.17 5.21
N GLU A 441 9.43 8.03 5.41
CA GLU A 441 9.54 7.19 6.60
C GLU A 441 10.96 6.65 6.78
N GLN A 442 11.59 6.21 5.69
CA GLN A 442 12.90 5.54 5.74
C GLN A 442 14.09 6.50 5.67
N CYS A 443 13.91 7.69 5.09
CA CYS A 443 15.00 8.65 4.87
C CYS A 443 14.84 9.97 5.64
N ALA A 444 14.15 9.94 6.77
CA ALA A 444 13.99 11.08 7.67
C ALA A 444 13.30 12.31 7.03
N GLY A 445 12.31 12.12 6.14
CA GLY A 445 11.68 13.20 5.37
C GLY A 445 10.65 14.07 6.11
N TYR A 446 10.10 13.60 7.24
CA TYR A 446 9.10 14.38 8.00
C TYR A 446 9.74 15.42 8.91
N GLY A 447 9.13 16.61 9.02
CA GLY A 447 9.59 17.65 9.94
C GLY A 447 9.68 17.20 11.41
N ARG A 448 8.78 16.29 11.84
CA ARG A 448 8.82 15.69 13.18
C ARG A 448 10.09 14.87 13.45
N HIS A 449 10.72 14.32 12.41
CA HIS A 449 12.00 13.62 12.55
C HIS A 449 13.10 14.57 13.00
N LYS A 450 13.18 15.76 12.38
CA LYS A 450 14.10 16.82 12.82
C LYS A 450 13.79 17.28 14.24
N THR A 451 12.51 17.45 14.59
CA THR A 451 12.11 17.77 15.98
C THR A 451 12.59 16.71 16.96
N LYS A 452 12.43 15.42 16.63
CA LYS A 452 12.88 14.30 17.47
C LYS A 452 14.39 14.21 17.58
N TYR A 453 15.11 14.40 16.48
CA TYR A 453 16.56 14.48 16.47
C TYR A 453 17.10 15.60 17.37
N MET A 454 16.51 16.79 17.29
CA MET A 454 16.94 17.94 18.10
C MET A 454 16.74 17.73 19.61
N HIS A 455 15.76 16.92 20.01
CA HIS A 455 15.44 16.66 21.42
C HIS A 455 16.17 15.43 21.98
N ASP A 456 16.22 14.35 21.19
CA ASP A 456 16.60 13.00 21.63
C ASP A 456 17.79 12.42 20.82
N SER A 457 18.49 13.26 20.03
CA SER A 457 19.62 12.90 19.17
C SER A 457 19.30 11.76 18.17
N TRP A 458 20.32 11.04 17.70
CA TRP A 458 20.23 9.93 16.75
C TRP A 458 19.29 8.81 17.20
N LEU A 459 19.33 8.42 18.48
CA LEU A 459 18.47 7.37 19.01
C LEU A 459 16.98 7.78 18.96
N GLY A 460 16.68 9.05 19.26
CA GLY A 460 15.34 9.60 19.13
C GLY A 460 14.82 9.61 17.70
N LEU A 461 15.68 10.00 16.75
CA LEU A 461 15.38 9.94 15.32
C LEU A 461 15.05 8.52 14.88
N HIS A 462 15.91 7.54 15.21
CA HIS A 462 15.69 6.13 14.89
C HIS A 462 14.36 5.62 15.42
N LYS A 463 14.06 5.88 16.70
CA LYS A 463 12.79 5.47 17.33
C LYS A 463 11.57 6.04 16.62
N GLU A 464 11.59 7.32 16.24
CA GLU A 464 10.47 7.93 15.51
C GLU A 464 10.29 7.33 14.11
N MET A 465 11.37 7.13 13.37
CA MET A 465 11.33 6.51 12.03
C MET A 465 10.88 5.05 12.10
N LYS A 466 11.33 4.30 13.13
CA LYS A 466 10.88 2.94 13.41
C LYS A 466 9.38 2.87 13.65
N LEU A 467 8.87 3.76 14.50
CA LEU A 467 7.43 3.85 14.76
C LEU A 467 6.64 4.12 13.48
N ASP A 468 7.16 4.98 12.59
CA ASP A 468 6.53 5.26 11.29
C ASP A 468 6.47 4.03 10.38
N MET A 469 7.57 3.29 10.24
CA MET A 469 7.60 2.08 9.45
C MET A 469 6.71 0.98 10.01
N GLN A 470 6.68 0.80 11.34
CA GLN A 470 5.82 -0.20 11.99
C GLN A 470 4.32 0.11 11.89
N ARG A 471 3.95 1.38 11.69
CA ARG A 471 2.54 1.81 11.55
C ARG A 471 2.14 2.19 10.13
N ILE A 472 3.03 2.09 9.14
CA ILE A 472 2.82 2.58 7.77
C ILE A 472 1.58 1.94 7.12
N TRP A 473 1.34 0.66 7.41
CA TRP A 473 0.18 -0.10 6.91
C TRP A 473 -1.15 0.53 7.33
N LYS A 474 -1.25 0.98 8.59
CA LYS A 474 -2.47 1.56 9.19
C LYS A 474 -2.58 3.05 8.92
N ARG A 475 -1.45 3.76 8.96
CA ARG A 475 -1.43 5.22 8.85
C ARG A 475 -1.43 5.71 7.42
N ASN A 476 -0.91 4.95 6.45
CA ASN A 476 -0.82 5.38 5.05
C ASN A 476 -1.42 4.33 4.11
N LEU A 477 -0.80 3.15 4.00
CA LEU A 477 -1.01 2.25 2.87
C LEU A 477 -2.45 1.70 2.77
N GLY A 478 -3.11 1.41 3.90
CA GLY A 478 -4.49 0.90 3.89
C GLY A 478 -5.48 1.87 3.24
N ARG A 479 -5.51 3.15 3.66
CA ARG A 479 -6.41 4.15 3.05
C ARG A 479 -5.99 4.47 1.60
N ASP A 480 -4.68 4.54 1.36
CA ASP A 480 -4.13 4.95 0.06
C ASP A 480 -4.43 3.88 -1.01
N ASP A 481 -4.26 2.58 -0.69
CA ASP A 481 -4.56 1.46 -1.57
C ASP A 481 -6.02 1.46 -2.02
N ARG A 482 -6.96 1.68 -1.09
CA ARG A 482 -8.40 1.72 -1.40
C ARG A 482 -8.80 2.92 -2.24
N CYS A 483 -8.22 4.09 -1.97
CA CYS A 483 -8.46 5.29 -2.78
C CYS A 483 -7.95 5.11 -4.22
N VAL A 484 -6.79 4.47 -4.41
CA VAL A 484 -6.25 4.22 -5.76
C VAL A 484 -7.02 3.11 -6.48
N ALA A 485 -7.31 2.00 -5.79
CA ALA A 485 -7.95 0.82 -6.37
C ALA A 485 -9.38 1.08 -6.86
N ASP A 486 -10.08 2.05 -6.26
CA ASP A 486 -11.43 2.45 -6.66
C ASP A 486 -11.51 3.02 -8.10
N SER A 487 -10.37 3.45 -8.65
CA SER A 487 -10.23 3.86 -10.06
C SER A 487 -9.80 2.72 -11.00
N GLY A 488 -9.77 1.47 -10.53
CA GLY A 488 -9.32 0.32 -11.31
C GLY A 488 -7.81 0.36 -11.62
N LYS A 489 -7.01 0.94 -10.71
CA LYS A 489 -5.56 1.08 -10.85
C LYS A 489 -4.83 0.47 -9.66
N GLU A 490 -3.61 0.03 -9.91
CA GLU A 490 -2.74 -0.57 -8.91
C GLU A 490 -1.62 0.40 -8.50
N ALA A 491 -1.56 0.76 -7.22
CA ALA A 491 -0.40 1.43 -6.65
C ALA A 491 0.78 0.45 -6.51
N ARG A 492 1.97 0.90 -6.92
CA ARG A 492 3.26 0.22 -6.73
C ARG A 492 4.24 1.16 -6.02
N PHE A 493 4.98 0.63 -5.06
CA PHE A 493 5.78 1.41 -4.11
C PHE A 493 7.27 1.04 -4.22
N PRO A 494 8.07 1.72 -5.08
CA PRO A 494 9.48 1.38 -5.28
C PRO A 494 10.32 1.45 -4.01
N PHE A 495 10.02 2.41 -3.12
CA PHE A 495 10.73 2.58 -1.86
C PHE A 495 10.36 1.53 -0.79
N LEU A 496 9.26 0.80 -0.97
CA LEU A 496 8.84 -0.29 -0.06
C LEU A 496 9.13 -1.67 -0.68
N ASP A 497 10.18 -1.76 -1.49
CA ASP A 497 10.79 -3.03 -1.88
C ASP A 497 11.62 -3.56 -0.72
N GLU A 498 11.51 -4.85 -0.45
CA GLU A 498 12.23 -5.52 0.63
C GLU A 498 13.75 -5.30 0.52
N ASP A 499 14.31 -5.31 -0.71
CA ASP A 499 15.74 -5.07 -0.92
C ASP A 499 16.14 -3.60 -0.72
N ILE A 500 15.21 -2.66 -0.94
CA ILE A 500 15.43 -1.23 -0.62
C ILE A 500 15.39 -0.99 0.88
N ILE A 501 14.41 -1.57 1.58
CA ILE A 501 14.28 -1.42 3.02
C ILE A 501 15.55 -1.94 3.70
N ARG A 502 16.01 -3.14 3.30
CA ARG A 502 17.27 -3.72 3.77
C ARG A 502 18.46 -2.78 3.54
N MET A 503 18.66 -2.36 2.29
CA MET A 503 19.78 -1.48 1.93
C MET A 503 19.78 -0.16 2.72
N LEU A 504 18.62 0.43 2.96
CA LEU A 504 18.52 1.69 3.72
C LEU A 504 18.72 1.49 5.23
N LEU A 505 18.44 0.30 5.77
CA LEU A 505 18.73 -0.06 7.17
C LEU A 505 20.23 -0.30 7.40
N ASP A 506 20.91 -0.92 6.42
CA ASP A 506 22.35 -1.20 6.45
C ASP A 506 23.21 0.08 6.38
N ILE A 507 22.68 1.16 5.78
CA ILE A 507 23.37 2.45 5.68
C ILE A 507 23.33 3.17 7.05
N PRO A 508 24.48 3.67 7.56
CA PRO A 508 24.52 4.46 8.78
C PRO A 508 23.57 5.66 8.76
N LEU A 509 22.87 5.88 9.87
CA LEU A 509 21.78 6.87 9.92
C LEU A 509 22.24 8.30 9.59
N TRP A 510 23.50 8.65 9.87
CA TRP A 510 24.09 9.95 9.51
C TRP A 510 24.43 10.12 8.02
N GLU A 511 24.47 9.04 7.25
CA GLU A 511 24.53 9.09 5.78
C GLU A 511 23.13 9.17 5.16
N ILE A 512 22.10 8.66 5.86
CA ILE A 512 20.70 8.80 5.45
C ILE A 512 20.22 10.26 5.59
N ALA A 513 20.61 10.95 6.67
CA ALA A 513 20.17 12.30 6.96
C ALA A 513 21.20 13.09 7.78
N ASP A 514 21.26 14.40 7.53
CA ASP A 514 22.01 15.38 8.32
C ASP A 514 21.04 16.46 8.82
N LEU A 515 20.36 16.20 9.93
CA LEU A 515 19.24 17.03 10.38
C LEU A 515 19.67 18.32 11.09
N ASP A 516 20.97 18.58 11.24
CA ASP A 516 21.49 19.90 11.59
C ASP A 516 21.34 20.89 10.44
N GLN A 517 21.42 20.41 9.20
CA GLN A 517 21.19 21.22 8.00
C GLN A 517 19.71 21.64 7.85
N PRO A 518 19.43 22.74 7.11
CA PRO A 518 18.06 23.17 6.84
C PRO A 518 17.29 22.15 6.00
N SER A 519 15.95 22.27 6.03
CA SER A 519 15.08 21.46 5.18
C SER A 519 15.35 21.75 3.70
N GLY A 520 15.33 20.72 2.86
CA GLY A 520 15.77 20.81 1.47
C GLY A 520 17.24 20.41 1.28
N LYS A 521 17.97 20.16 2.37
CA LYS A 521 19.39 19.77 2.33
C LYS A 521 19.68 18.55 3.21
N GLY A 522 19.30 18.66 4.49
CA GLY A 522 19.62 17.65 5.51
C GLY A 522 18.70 16.43 5.55
N ASP A 523 17.40 16.67 5.40
CA ASP A 523 16.40 15.61 5.31
C ASP A 523 16.60 14.82 4.01
N LYS A 524 16.51 13.50 4.06
CA LYS A 524 16.64 12.62 2.89
C LYS A 524 17.96 12.82 2.14
N LYS A 525 19.05 13.13 2.85
CA LYS A 525 20.40 13.39 2.31
C LYS A 525 20.77 12.39 1.21
N ILE A 526 20.68 11.10 1.52
CA ILE A 526 21.02 10.02 0.57
C ILE A 526 20.19 10.06 -0.72
N LEU A 527 18.90 10.43 -0.65
CA LEU A 527 18.04 10.53 -1.82
C LEU A 527 18.31 11.82 -2.63
N ARG A 528 18.78 12.88 -1.99
CA ARG A 528 19.23 14.11 -2.68
C ARG A 528 20.51 13.84 -3.46
N GLU A 529 21.43 13.04 -2.92
CA GLU A 529 22.61 12.55 -3.63
C GLU A 529 22.22 11.69 -4.85
N VAL A 530 21.28 10.74 -4.68
CA VAL A 530 20.70 9.98 -5.80
C VAL A 530 20.08 10.90 -6.86
N ALA A 531 19.33 11.93 -6.46
CA ALA A 531 18.75 12.90 -7.38
C ALA A 531 19.84 13.67 -8.15
N HIS A 532 20.92 14.07 -7.51
CA HIS A 532 22.07 14.70 -8.18
C HIS A 532 22.72 13.76 -9.21
N MET A 533 22.88 12.47 -8.90
CA MET A 533 23.40 11.47 -9.86
C MET A 533 22.47 11.25 -11.05
N LEU A 534 21.16 11.48 -10.87
CA LEU A 534 20.17 11.49 -11.93
C LEU A 534 20.10 12.84 -12.69
N GLY A 535 20.93 13.82 -12.34
CA GLY A 535 20.93 15.15 -12.94
C GLY A 535 19.78 16.06 -12.48
N LEU A 536 19.06 15.68 -11.43
CA LEU A 536 17.87 16.36 -10.88
C LEU A 536 18.24 17.40 -9.82
N HIS A 537 19.04 18.41 -10.19
CA HIS A 537 19.56 19.41 -9.27
C HIS A 537 18.48 20.29 -8.64
N ASN A 538 17.42 20.64 -9.39
CA ASN A 538 16.34 21.48 -8.86
C ASN A 538 15.50 20.69 -7.85
N ALA A 539 15.11 19.45 -8.20
CA ALA A 539 14.38 18.60 -7.27
C ALA A 539 15.18 18.26 -6.00
N ALA A 540 16.50 18.10 -6.13
CA ALA A 540 17.40 17.75 -5.03
C ALA A 540 17.45 18.80 -3.90
N ILE A 541 17.07 20.05 -4.15
CA ILE A 541 17.07 21.12 -3.13
C ILE A 541 15.66 21.46 -2.60
N LEU A 542 14.61 20.80 -3.12
CA LEU A 542 13.25 21.12 -2.71
C LEU A 542 12.97 20.61 -1.29
N PRO A 543 12.35 21.44 -0.42
CA PRO A 543 11.91 20.99 0.88
C PRO A 543 10.73 20.03 0.72
N LYS A 544 10.66 19.07 1.63
CA LYS A 544 9.58 18.08 1.68
C LYS A 544 8.22 18.74 1.93
N ARG A 545 7.21 18.34 1.15
CA ARG A 545 5.81 18.76 1.35
C ARG A 545 4.87 17.57 1.21
N SER A 546 3.91 17.40 2.12
CA SER A 546 2.89 16.36 1.99
C SER A 546 1.80 16.78 1.01
N ILE A 547 1.17 15.79 0.35
CA ILE A 547 0.17 16.02 -0.69
C ILE A 547 -0.97 16.93 -0.24
N GLN A 548 -1.42 16.84 1.02
CA GLN A 548 -2.53 17.67 1.50
C GLN A 548 -2.18 19.17 1.57
N PHE A 549 -0.91 19.51 1.82
CA PHE A 549 -0.44 20.89 1.85
C PHE A 549 0.01 21.37 0.47
N GLY A 550 0.64 20.48 -0.30
CA GLY A 550 1.17 20.76 -1.62
C GLY A 550 0.11 20.95 -2.70
N SER A 551 -0.96 20.14 -2.66
CA SER A 551 -2.15 20.32 -3.52
C SER A 551 -3.08 21.43 -3.04
N ARG A 552 -2.86 21.99 -1.84
CA ARG A 552 -3.74 22.97 -1.13
C ARG A 552 -5.08 22.46 -0.61
N ILE A 553 -5.43 21.18 -0.73
CA ILE A 553 -6.69 20.67 -0.16
C ILE A 553 -6.83 20.95 1.35
N ALA A 554 -5.76 20.83 2.14
CA ALA A 554 -5.84 21.11 3.58
C ALA A 554 -6.22 22.56 3.86
N ARG A 555 -5.75 23.51 3.05
CA ARG A 555 -6.11 24.94 3.17
C ARG A 555 -7.60 25.14 2.90
N GLU A 556 -8.11 24.57 1.82
CA GLU A 556 -9.52 24.70 1.44
C GLU A 556 -10.44 24.01 2.47
N SER A 557 -10.04 22.82 2.94
CA SER A 557 -10.74 22.07 3.98
C SER A 557 -10.76 22.83 5.31
N ASN A 558 -9.62 23.40 5.72
CA ASN A 558 -9.52 24.18 6.96
C ASN A 558 -10.39 25.44 6.92
N ARG A 559 -10.38 26.17 5.80
CA ARG A 559 -11.25 27.35 5.61
C ARG A 559 -12.72 26.96 5.68
N LYS A 560 -13.10 25.87 5.02
CA LYS A 560 -14.49 25.41 5.00
C LYS A 560 -14.98 24.97 6.39
N ASN A 561 -14.19 24.18 7.11
CA ASN A 561 -14.67 23.51 8.33
C ASN A 561 -14.31 24.25 9.63
N PHE A 562 -13.29 25.11 9.61
CA PHE A 562 -12.79 25.83 10.80
C PHE A 562 -12.71 27.35 10.59
N GLY A 563 -13.16 27.86 9.43
CA GLY A 563 -13.13 29.28 9.07
C GLY A 563 -11.75 29.81 8.67
N SER A 564 -10.66 29.30 9.26
CA SER A 564 -9.29 29.70 8.91
C SER A 564 -8.25 28.62 9.21
N ASN A 565 -7.08 28.71 8.57
CA ASN A 565 -5.94 27.85 8.91
C ASN A 565 -5.47 28.02 10.36
N ARG A 566 -5.55 29.24 10.91
CA ARG A 566 -5.13 29.51 12.29
C ARG A 566 -6.02 28.77 13.28
N ALA A 567 -7.34 28.87 13.10
CA ALA A 567 -8.30 28.15 13.92
C ALA A 567 -8.15 26.63 13.77
N ALA A 568 -7.96 26.13 12.53
CA ALA A 568 -7.72 24.72 12.27
C ALA A 568 -6.46 24.18 13.00
N ASN A 569 -5.36 24.94 13.00
CA ASN A 569 -4.14 24.55 13.71
C ASN A 569 -4.34 24.52 15.23
N GLN A 570 -5.07 25.51 15.80
CA GLN A 570 -5.42 25.51 17.22
C GLN A 570 -6.29 24.30 17.60
N ALA A 571 -7.19 23.89 16.72
CA ALA A 571 -8.04 22.71 16.90
C ALA A 571 -7.34 21.37 16.58
N SER A 572 -6.05 21.39 16.18
CA SER A 572 -5.35 20.20 15.67
C SER A 572 -6.16 19.48 14.59
N ALA A 573 -6.72 20.23 13.65
CA ALA A 573 -7.73 19.77 12.67
C ALA A 573 -7.39 18.44 11.99
N GLY A 574 -6.11 18.20 11.69
CA GLY A 574 -5.67 16.94 11.08
C GLY A 574 -5.97 15.69 11.91
N SER A 575 -6.06 15.80 13.23
CA SER A 575 -6.38 14.69 14.14
C SER A 575 -7.86 14.66 14.55
N VAL A 576 -8.66 15.65 14.13
CA VAL A 576 -10.09 15.73 14.46
C VAL A 576 -10.83 14.64 13.69
N VAL A 577 -11.59 13.82 14.43
CA VAL A 577 -12.47 12.80 13.89
C VAL A 577 -13.68 13.45 13.23
N ILE A 578 -14.02 12.99 12.04
CA ILE A 578 -15.19 13.43 11.28
C ILE A 578 -16.41 12.69 11.82
N ASN A 579 -17.40 13.45 12.32
CA ASN A 579 -18.73 12.90 12.56
C ASN A 579 -19.49 12.85 11.22
N VAL A 580 -19.64 11.65 10.67
CA VAL A 580 -20.18 11.41 9.31
C VAL A 580 -21.61 11.94 9.15
N GLN A 581 -22.45 11.78 10.16
CA GLN A 581 -23.84 12.24 10.11
C GLN A 581 -23.92 13.78 10.02
N SER A 582 -23.17 14.46 10.88
CA SER A 582 -23.12 15.93 10.87
C SER A 582 -22.37 16.52 9.66
N TYR A 583 -21.43 15.77 9.06
CA TYR A 583 -20.57 16.28 7.99
C TYR A 583 -21.29 16.44 6.64
N PHE A 584 -22.35 15.66 6.42
CA PHE A 584 -23.17 15.71 5.21
C PHE A 584 -24.59 16.23 5.43
N SER A 585 -24.92 16.60 6.67
CA SER A 585 -26.09 17.42 6.99
C SER A 585 -25.82 18.85 6.57
#